data_AF-A0A6C1NKD3-F1
#
_entry.id   AF-A0A6C1NKD3-F1
#
_cell.length_a   1.000
_cell.length_b   1.000
_cell.length_c   1.000
_cell.angle_alpha   90.00
_cell.angle_beta   90.00
_cell.angle_gamma   90.00
#
_symmetry.space_group_name_H-M   'P 1'
#
loop_
_entity.id
_entity.type
_entity.pdbx_description
1 polymer ?
#
loop_
_entity_poly.entity_id
_entity_poly.type
_entity_poly.pdbx_seq_one_letter_code
_entity_poly.pdbx_strand_id
1 'polypeptide(L)'
;MPALVALSRQIWGTLEGWTASELLHHQEVFPQGQFVATLPDGRGGEQVVGMAVSLLVEEGLWPPDSPWREITGHGRLSTHDPSGNLLYAAGVAVDPAIQGRGIGSAIYRGREALVREMGL
;
A
#
# COMPACT_ATOMS: atom_id res chain seq x y z
N MET A 1 11.11 7.13 -5.51
CA MET A 1 10.43 6.19 -6.43
C MET A 1 11.23 4.90 -6.72
N PRO A 2 12.52 4.94 -7.13
CA PRO A 2 13.26 3.71 -7.48
C PRO A 2 13.33 2.65 -6.36
N ALA A 3 13.47 3.09 -5.11
CA ALA A 3 13.51 2.17 -3.95
C ALA A 3 12.19 1.41 -3.71
N LEU A 4 11.03 2.03 -3.96
CA LEU A 4 9.72 1.38 -3.82
C LEU A 4 9.49 0.34 -4.92
N VAL A 5 9.91 0.66 -6.16
CA VAL A 5 9.91 -0.29 -7.27
C VAL A 5 10.81 -1.49 -6.96
N ALA A 6 12.02 -1.23 -6.45
CA ALA A 6 12.93 -2.31 -6.06
C ALA A 6 12.33 -3.19 -4.95
N LEU A 7 11.77 -2.58 -3.90
CA LEU A 7 11.15 -3.30 -2.79
C LEU A 7 9.96 -4.16 -3.24
N SER A 8 9.04 -3.59 -4.02
CA SER A 8 7.87 -4.33 -4.52
C SER A 8 8.27 -5.51 -5.40
N ARG A 9 9.27 -5.33 -6.29
CA ARG A 9 9.78 -6.40 -7.15
C ARG A 9 10.57 -7.46 -6.39
N GLN A 10 11.23 -7.10 -5.30
CA GLN A 10 11.90 -8.07 -4.43
C GLN A 10 10.89 -9.02 -3.77
N ILE A 11 9.67 -8.55 -3.48
CA ILE A 11 8.65 -9.31 -2.75
C ILE A 11 7.71 -10.05 -3.70
N TRP A 12 7.23 -9.40 -4.75
CA TRP A 12 6.23 -9.96 -5.69
C TRP A 12 6.82 -10.41 -7.03
N GLY A 13 8.12 -10.19 -7.25
CA GLY A 13 8.79 -10.49 -8.51
C GLY A 13 8.65 -9.37 -9.55
N THR A 14 9.36 -9.51 -10.67
CA THR A 14 9.44 -8.45 -11.70
C THR A 14 8.13 -8.22 -12.44
N LEU A 15 7.30 -9.26 -12.60
CA LEU A 15 6.04 -9.18 -13.36
C LEU A 15 4.86 -8.65 -12.55
N GLU A 16 4.81 -8.95 -11.25
CA GLU A 16 3.71 -8.52 -10.36
C GLU A 16 4.12 -7.36 -9.43
N GLY A 17 5.40 -7.02 -9.36
CA GLY A 17 5.88 -5.85 -8.63
C GLY A 17 5.56 -4.54 -9.35
N TRP A 18 5.34 -3.48 -8.58
CA TRP A 18 4.88 -2.20 -9.11
C TRP A 18 5.93 -1.48 -9.97
N THR A 19 5.44 -0.83 -11.02
CA THR A 19 6.20 0.16 -11.78
C THR A 19 6.14 1.53 -11.11
N ALA A 20 7.09 2.41 -11.48
CA ALA A 20 7.08 3.80 -10.99
C ALA A 20 5.79 4.54 -11.38
N SER A 21 5.24 4.28 -12.57
CA SER A 21 4.00 4.91 -13.03
C SER A 21 2.79 4.47 -12.23
N GLU A 22 2.71 3.18 -11.86
CA GLU A 22 1.61 2.69 -11.02
C GLU A 22 1.68 3.29 -9.63
N LEU A 23 2.86 3.35 -9.02
CA LEU A 23 3.03 3.96 -7.69
C LEU A 23 2.71 5.46 -7.68
N LEU A 24 3.09 6.19 -8.73
CA LEU A 24 2.69 7.59 -8.90
C LEU A 24 1.18 7.70 -9.01
N HIS A 25 0.55 6.84 -9.81
CA HIS A 25 -0.90 6.83 -9.94
C HIS A 25 -1.61 6.48 -8.63
N HIS A 26 -1.10 5.53 -7.84
CA HIS A 26 -1.65 5.22 -6.52
C HIS A 26 -1.63 6.45 -5.60
N GLN A 27 -0.53 7.20 -5.64
CA GLN A 27 -0.38 8.44 -4.90
C GLN A 27 -1.32 9.54 -5.40
N GLU A 28 -1.60 9.62 -6.70
CA GLU A 28 -2.56 10.57 -7.28
C GLU A 28 -4.01 10.22 -6.88
N VAL A 29 -4.37 8.94 -6.91
CA VAL A 29 -5.74 8.46 -6.64
C VAL A 29 -6.11 8.59 -5.17
N PHE A 30 -5.23 8.15 -4.26
CA PHE A 30 -5.53 8.16 -2.82
C PHE A 30 -4.27 8.45 -2.00
N PRO A 31 -3.77 9.70 -1.98
CA PRO A 31 -2.48 10.05 -1.38
C PRO A 31 -2.35 9.61 0.07
N GLN A 32 -3.37 9.85 0.90
CA GLN A 32 -3.37 9.52 2.31
C GLN A 32 -3.39 8.01 2.59
N GLY A 33 -3.86 7.19 1.65
CA GLY A 33 -3.91 5.73 1.79
C GLY A 33 -2.61 5.02 1.42
N GLN A 34 -1.62 5.75 0.90
CA GLN A 34 -0.33 5.19 0.53
C GLN A 34 0.68 5.46 1.64
N PHE A 35 1.32 4.41 2.14
CA PHE A 35 2.27 4.52 3.25
C PHE A 35 3.65 4.05 2.82
N VAL A 36 4.69 4.71 3.35
CA VAL A 36 6.09 4.32 3.22
C VAL A 36 6.71 4.30 4.60
N ALA A 37 7.38 3.20 4.94
CA ALA A 37 8.18 3.09 6.15
C ALA A 37 9.65 3.31 5.80
N THR A 38 10.30 4.21 6.54
CA THR A 38 11.72 4.51 6.41
C THR A 38 12.50 4.19 7.69
N LEU A 39 13.78 3.90 7.54
CA LEU A 39 14.75 3.86 8.64
C LEU A 39 15.95 4.75 8.28
N PRO A 40 16.64 5.34 9.28
CA PRO A 40 17.89 6.05 9.03
C PRO A 40 18.93 5.12 8.39
N ASP A 41 19.59 5.57 7.32
CA ASP A 41 20.59 4.77 6.58
C ASP A 41 22.02 4.84 7.18
N GLY A 42 22.18 5.58 8.29
CA GLY A 42 23.46 5.82 8.96
C GLY A 42 24.39 6.80 8.25
N ARG A 43 23.97 7.34 7.10
CA ARG A 43 24.70 8.34 6.28
C ARG A 43 23.98 9.70 6.24
N GLY A 44 22.98 9.87 7.10
CA GLY A 44 22.14 11.07 7.15
C GLY A 44 20.97 11.05 6.17
N GLY A 45 20.70 9.92 5.51
CA GLY A 45 19.54 9.70 4.66
C GLY A 45 18.55 8.71 5.26
N GLU A 46 17.55 8.37 4.44
CA GLU A 46 16.52 7.41 4.77
C GLU A 46 16.53 6.24 3.78
N GLN A 47 16.42 5.03 4.31
CA GLN A 47 16.21 3.82 3.54
C GLN A 47 14.73 3.44 3.60
N VAL A 48 14.12 3.20 2.44
CA VAL A 48 12.78 2.61 2.36
C VAL A 48 12.84 1.15 2.78
N VAL A 49 12.02 0.78 3.77
CA VAL A 49 12.00 -0.56 4.36
C VAL A 49 10.62 -1.21 4.34
N GLY A 50 9.60 -0.44 3.98
CA GLY A 50 8.25 -0.94 3.83
C GLY A 50 7.37 0.00 3.04
N MET A 51 6.28 -0.53 2.52
CA MET A 51 5.24 0.24 1.83
C MET A 51 3.87 -0.41 1.97
N ALA A 52 2.82 0.38 1.77
CA ALA A 52 1.45 -0.08 1.71
C ALA A 52 0.66 0.67 0.63
N VAL A 53 -0.15 -0.08 -0.10
CA VAL A 53 -1.10 0.44 -1.10
C VAL A 53 -2.51 0.20 -0.62
N SER A 54 -3.35 1.23 -0.58
CA SER A 54 -4.73 1.12 -0.11
C SER A 54 -5.68 1.87 -1.05
N LEU A 55 -6.97 1.53 -1.01
CA LEU A 55 -8.06 2.26 -1.64
C LEU A 55 -9.31 2.15 -0.76
N LEU A 56 -10.26 3.08 -0.91
CA LEU A 56 -11.58 2.97 -0.36
C LEU A 56 -12.51 2.27 -1.34
N VAL A 57 -13.38 1.42 -0.80
CA VAL A 57 -14.47 0.76 -1.52
C VAL A 57 -15.72 0.80 -0.66
N GLU A 58 -16.88 0.54 -1.27
CA GLU A 58 -18.12 0.36 -0.53
C GLU A 58 -18.18 -1.06 0.07
N GLU A 59 -18.49 -1.14 1.36
CA GLU A 59 -18.72 -2.37 2.08
C GLU A 59 -19.92 -3.12 1.47
N GLY A 60 -19.80 -4.44 1.34
CA GLY A 60 -20.86 -5.29 0.77
C GLY A 60 -20.99 -5.23 -0.76
N LEU A 61 -20.31 -4.29 -1.44
CA LEU A 61 -20.25 -4.28 -2.91
C LEU A 61 -19.42 -5.44 -3.46
N TRP A 62 -18.42 -5.88 -2.70
CA TRP A 62 -17.48 -6.94 -3.08
C TRP A 62 -17.69 -8.18 -2.20
N PRO A 63 -18.15 -9.31 -2.77
CA PRO A 63 -18.14 -10.60 -2.09
C PRO A 63 -16.77 -10.96 -1.49
N PRO A 64 -16.71 -11.74 -0.39
CA PRO A 64 -15.44 -12.12 0.24
C PRO A 64 -14.45 -12.87 -0.67
N ASP A 65 -14.95 -13.54 -1.71
CA ASP A 65 -14.18 -14.27 -2.71
C ASP A 65 -13.91 -13.46 -4.00
N SER A 66 -14.28 -12.17 -4.01
CA SER A 66 -13.99 -11.28 -5.12
C SER A 66 -12.49 -11.29 -5.47
N PRO A 67 -12.13 -11.50 -6.74
CA PRO A 67 -10.74 -11.49 -7.15
C PRO A 67 -10.08 -10.14 -6.85
N TRP A 68 -8.86 -10.19 -6.30
CA TRP A 68 -8.08 -8.98 -6.02
C TRP A 68 -7.95 -8.06 -7.25
N ARG A 69 -7.82 -8.63 -8.46
CA ARG A 69 -7.74 -7.86 -9.70
C ARG A 69 -9.02 -7.07 -10.00
N GLU A 70 -10.18 -7.55 -9.58
CA GLU A 70 -11.43 -6.83 -9.76
C GLU A 70 -11.56 -5.71 -8.72
N ILE A 71 -11.36 -6.04 -7.44
CA ILE A 71 -11.45 -5.06 -6.33
C ILE A 71 -10.50 -3.89 -6.53
N THR A 72 -9.31 -4.11 -7.10
CA THR A 72 -8.27 -3.08 -7.27
C THR A 72 -8.21 -2.47 -8.66
N GLY A 73 -9.06 -2.88 -9.60
CA GLY A 73 -8.93 -2.45 -11.00
C GLY A 73 -7.58 -2.83 -11.62
N HIS A 74 -7.19 -4.10 -11.48
CA HIS A 74 -5.91 -4.66 -11.89
C HIS A 74 -4.71 -3.94 -11.27
N GLY A 75 -4.82 -3.54 -10.01
CA GLY A 75 -3.79 -2.78 -9.30
C GLY A 75 -3.71 -1.30 -9.69
N ARG A 76 -4.58 -0.78 -10.55
CA ARG A 76 -4.61 0.66 -10.89
C ARG A 76 -5.43 1.51 -9.92
N LEU A 77 -6.13 0.87 -8.98
CA LEU A 77 -7.05 1.50 -8.04
C LEU A 77 -8.23 2.23 -8.73
N SER A 78 -8.63 1.79 -9.94
CA SER A 78 -9.71 2.45 -10.70
C SER A 78 -11.10 2.29 -10.07
N THR A 79 -11.22 1.41 -9.10
CA THR A 79 -12.41 1.14 -8.27
C THR A 79 -12.41 1.94 -6.98
N HIS A 80 -11.38 2.79 -6.75
CA HIS A 80 -11.32 3.66 -5.58
C HIS A 80 -12.56 4.57 -5.56
N ASP A 81 -13.31 4.51 -4.47
CA ASP A 81 -14.45 5.37 -4.22
C ASP A 81 -14.15 6.28 -3.02
N PRO A 82 -13.94 7.60 -3.22
CA PRO A 82 -13.71 8.54 -2.13
C PRO A 82 -14.86 8.62 -1.10
N SER A 83 -16.06 8.16 -1.48
CA SER A 83 -17.22 8.05 -0.59
C SER A 83 -17.39 6.66 0.05
N GLY A 84 -16.55 5.70 -0.32
CA GLY A 84 -16.58 4.35 0.20
C GLY A 84 -16.31 4.30 1.69
N ASN A 85 -17.00 3.38 2.38
CA ASN A 85 -16.97 3.22 3.83
C ASN A 85 -16.01 2.12 4.33
N LEU A 86 -15.21 1.50 3.44
CA LEU A 86 -14.26 0.45 3.80
C LEU A 86 -12.87 0.74 3.20
N LEU A 87 -11.84 0.75 4.05
CA LEU A 87 -10.44 0.78 3.58
C LEU A 87 -9.97 -0.63 3.20
N TYR A 88 -9.72 -0.84 1.91
CA TYR A 88 -9.14 -2.07 1.39
C TYR A 88 -7.62 -1.99 1.32
N ALA A 89 -6.94 -2.90 2.02
CA ALA A 89 -5.49 -3.02 2.07
C ALA A 89 -4.94 -3.77 0.82
N ALA A 90 -4.89 -3.09 -0.32
CA ALA A 90 -4.53 -3.69 -1.62
C ALA A 90 -3.13 -4.32 -1.69
N GLY A 91 -2.16 -3.78 -0.96
CA GLY A 91 -0.81 -4.36 -0.90
C GLY A 91 -0.04 -3.91 0.34
N VAL A 92 0.85 -4.76 0.82
CA VAL A 92 1.83 -4.43 1.87
C VAL A 92 3.13 -5.17 1.60
N ALA A 93 4.24 -4.45 1.72
CA ALA A 93 5.57 -4.95 1.45
C ALA A 93 6.50 -4.50 2.58
N VAL A 94 7.32 -5.41 3.11
CA VAL A 94 8.35 -5.15 4.12
C VAL A 94 9.62 -5.87 3.68
N ASP A 95 10.74 -5.15 3.68
CA ASP A 95 12.04 -5.71 3.31
C ASP A 95 12.31 -7.02 4.08
N PRO A 96 12.43 -8.17 3.37
CA PRO A 96 12.69 -9.47 3.95
C PRO A 96 13.87 -9.51 4.93
N ALA A 97 14.92 -8.71 4.72
CA ALA A 97 16.11 -8.71 5.57
C ALA A 97 15.85 -8.18 6.99
N ILE A 98 14.75 -7.46 7.20
CA ILE A 98 14.42 -6.76 8.46
C ILE A 98 12.97 -6.99 8.90
N GLN A 99 12.35 -8.05 8.40
CA GLN A 99 11.08 -8.55 8.95
C GLN A 99 11.23 -8.95 10.42
N GLY A 100 10.10 -9.06 11.13
CA GLY A 100 10.09 -9.35 12.58
C GLY A 100 10.50 -8.17 13.47
N ARG A 101 10.72 -6.98 12.90
CA ARG A 101 11.10 -5.75 13.62
C ARG A 101 9.95 -4.76 13.85
N GLY A 102 8.71 -5.18 13.62
CA GLY A 102 7.52 -4.36 13.84
C GLY A 102 7.16 -3.38 12.72
N ILE A 103 7.88 -3.38 11.59
CA ILE A 103 7.64 -2.48 10.44
C ILE A 103 6.22 -2.67 9.88
N GLY A 104 5.81 -3.92 9.62
CA GLY A 104 4.45 -4.22 9.17
C GLY A 104 3.39 -3.76 10.18
N SER A 105 3.62 -3.97 11.47
CA SER A 105 2.71 -3.48 12.51
C SER A 105 2.62 -1.95 12.55
N ALA A 106 3.71 -1.23 12.27
CA ALA A 106 3.69 0.22 12.16
C ALA A 106 2.87 0.69 10.95
N ILE A 107 3.00 0.00 9.80
CA ILE A 107 2.19 0.26 8.61
C ILE A 107 0.69 0.03 8.89
N TYR A 108 0.33 -1.08 9.54
CA TYR A 108 -1.07 -1.35 9.89
C TYR A 108 -1.62 -0.32 10.88
N ARG A 109 -0.83 0.10 11.88
CA ARG A 109 -1.22 1.20 12.77
C ARG A 109 -1.46 2.51 12.01
N GLY A 110 -0.68 2.80 10.97
CA GLY A 110 -0.91 3.95 10.08
C GLY A 110 -2.26 3.86 9.37
N ARG A 111 -2.61 2.68 8.84
CA ARG A 111 -3.94 2.44 8.23
C ARG A 111 -5.08 2.54 9.23
N GLU A 112 -4.92 1.96 10.42
CA GLU A 112 -5.91 2.05 11.50
C GLU A 112 -6.13 3.49 11.95
N ALA A 113 -5.07 4.30 12.03
CA ALA A 113 -5.18 5.72 12.31
C ALA A 113 -5.94 6.45 11.21
N LEU A 114 -5.63 6.18 9.94
CA LEU A 114 -6.34 6.76 8.80
C LEU A 114 -7.83 6.40 8.80
N VAL A 115 -8.17 5.13 9.02
CA VAL A 115 -9.57 4.67 9.15
C VAL A 115 -10.32 5.51 10.20
N ARG A 116 -9.72 5.69 11.39
CA ARG A 116 -10.30 6.52 12.46
C ARG A 116 -10.42 7.99 12.07
N GLU A 117 -9.42 8.56 11.41
CA GLU A 117 -9.44 9.96 10.93
C GLU A 117 -10.53 10.19 9.89
N MET A 118 -10.82 9.20 9.05
CA MET A 118 -11.84 9.24 8.02
C MET A 118 -13.25 8.88 8.54
N GLY A 119 -13.37 8.46 9.80
CA GLY A 119 -14.65 8.05 10.40
C GLY A 119 -15.18 6.71 9.87
N LEU A 120 -14.28 5.83 9.44
CA LEU A 120 -14.55 4.48 8.96
C LEU A 120 -14.48 3.44 10.10
#